data_AF-A9UQ55-F1
#
_entry.id   AF-A9UQ55-F1
#
_cell.length_a   1.000
_cell.length_b   1.000
_cell.length_c   1.000
_cell.angle_alpha   90.00
_cell.angle_beta   90.00
_cell.angle_gamma   90.00
#
_symmetry.space_group_name_H-M   'P 1'
#
loop_
_entity.id
_entity.type
_entity.pdbx_description
1 polymer ?
#
loop_
_entity_poly.entity_id
_entity_poly.type
_entity_poly.pdbx_seq_one_letter_code
_entity_poly.pdbx_strand_id
1 'polypeptide(L)'
;MVLPRRRRGGAGTTLLLAAAIAWFWHSSRQPQVVGTSTDAGPQIFSATQLRAYDGVHNPQIYLAIFGEVFEVSAGARFYRGDAESDYSVFSGRDASASFATGEFDPAKLGTPRDVSSLTLQQVGLVYEEEEIGFYTPAGEPTPLLLEVRARLKDVARAKKEEELEAERYPQCNSRWQSGKGGFFWCDVTRVPRQPYSTCEVDDSTCPMPS
;
A
#
# COMPACT_ATOMS: atom_id res chain seq x y z
N MET A 1 -6.82 61.66 73.95
CA MET A 1 -7.84 60.62 73.67
C MET A 1 -7.47 59.91 72.38
N VAL A 2 -7.69 58.60 72.35
CA VAL A 2 -7.16 57.56 71.47
C VAL A 2 -7.35 57.82 69.96
N LEU A 3 -6.28 57.66 69.17
CA LEU A 3 -6.33 57.43 67.72
C LEU A 3 -6.72 55.98 67.43
N PRO A 4 -7.73 55.68 66.58
CA PRO A 4 -7.94 54.33 66.09
C PRO A 4 -7.14 54.06 64.81
N ARG A 5 -6.36 52.99 64.86
CA ARG A 5 -5.83 52.24 63.70
C ARG A 5 -6.97 51.59 62.91
N ARG A 6 -6.91 51.62 61.57
CA ARG A 6 -7.26 50.46 60.72
C ARG A 6 -6.70 50.62 59.29
N ARG A 7 -5.66 49.82 58.98
CA ARG A 7 -5.61 48.67 58.06
C ARG A 7 -5.33 49.02 56.59
N ARG A 8 -4.05 48.92 56.21
CA ARG A 8 -3.60 48.72 54.82
C ARG A 8 -3.90 47.27 54.42
N GLY A 9 -4.78 47.05 53.46
CA GLY A 9 -4.93 45.78 52.75
C GLY A 9 -3.94 45.73 51.59
N GLY A 10 -3.09 44.70 51.57
CA GLY A 10 -2.09 44.48 50.54
C GLY A 10 -2.71 44.03 49.21
N ALA A 11 -2.42 44.77 48.15
CA ALA A 11 -2.55 44.31 46.77
C ALA A 11 -1.12 44.08 46.26
N GLY A 12 -0.63 42.84 46.30
CA GLY A 12 0.78 42.58 45.97
C GLY A 12 1.15 41.11 45.72
N THR A 13 0.19 40.24 45.42
CA THR A 13 0.46 38.79 45.25
C THR A 13 -0.14 38.16 44.01
N THR A 14 -0.87 38.90 43.15
CA THR A 14 -1.51 38.32 41.96
C THR A 14 -0.70 38.44 40.67
N LEU A 15 0.35 39.28 40.62
CA LEU A 15 1.14 39.48 39.39
C LEU A 15 2.23 38.42 39.17
N LEU A 16 2.71 37.73 40.22
CA LEU A 16 3.79 36.74 40.07
C LEU A 16 3.30 35.38 39.56
N LEU A 17 2.04 35.00 39.82
CA LEU A 17 1.49 33.73 39.34
C LEU A 17 1.19 33.74 37.83
N ALA A 18 0.76 34.88 37.28
CA ALA A 18 0.47 34.99 35.84
C ALA A 18 1.74 34.86 34.98
N ALA A 19 2.87 35.41 35.43
CA ALA A 19 4.15 35.30 34.71
C ALA A 19 4.70 33.86 34.72
N ALA A 20 4.54 33.12 35.82
CA ALA A 20 4.98 31.74 35.92
C ALA A 20 4.16 30.78 35.03
N ILE A 21 2.84 31.00 34.93
CA ILE A 21 1.97 30.20 34.05
C ILE A 21 2.25 30.52 32.57
N ALA A 22 2.52 31.77 32.23
CA ALA A 22 2.95 32.15 30.87
C ALA A 22 4.31 31.56 30.50
N TRP A 23 5.29 31.54 31.42
CA TRP A 23 6.56 30.85 31.22
C TRP A 23 6.39 29.33 31.05
N PHE A 24 5.53 28.71 31.86
CA PHE A 24 5.26 27.27 31.76
C PHE A 24 4.55 26.90 30.45
N TRP A 25 3.60 27.72 29.98
CA TRP A 25 2.93 27.53 28.67
C TRP A 25 3.82 27.85 27.46
N HIS A 26 4.76 28.80 27.57
CA HIS A 26 5.70 29.12 26.50
C HIS A 26 6.85 28.10 26.42
N SER A 27 7.33 27.60 27.57
CA SER A 27 8.40 26.60 27.66
C SER A 27 7.95 25.19 27.25
N SER A 28 6.68 24.84 27.42
CA SER A 28 6.15 23.50 27.07
C SER A 28 5.66 23.37 25.63
N ARG A 29 5.79 24.43 24.82
CA ARG A 29 5.52 24.45 23.37
C ARG A 29 6.76 24.68 22.52
N GLN A 30 7.94 24.40 23.04
CA GLN A 30 9.09 24.18 22.17
C GLN A 30 8.93 22.76 21.61
N PRO A 31 8.50 22.55 20.35
CA PRO A 31 8.73 21.26 19.74
C PRO A 31 10.23 21.03 19.85
N GLN A 32 10.62 19.97 20.55
CA GLN A 32 11.97 19.46 20.41
C GLN A 32 12.04 19.00 18.95
N VAL A 33 12.50 19.88 18.07
CA VAL A 33 13.01 19.49 16.77
C VAL A 33 14.28 18.72 17.14
N VAL A 34 14.10 17.43 17.42
CA VAL A 34 15.18 16.46 17.40
C VAL A 34 15.63 16.50 15.96
N GLY A 35 16.63 17.33 15.70
CA GLY A 35 17.31 17.40 14.42
C GLY A 35 18.00 16.08 14.21
N THR A 36 17.30 15.10 13.64
CA THR A 36 17.95 14.14 12.76
C THR A 36 18.27 14.90 11.48
N SER A 37 19.30 15.75 11.56
CA SER A 37 19.95 16.30 10.40
C SER A 37 20.68 15.15 9.71
N THR A 38 19.95 14.35 8.95
CA THR A 38 20.58 13.56 7.90
C THR A 38 20.59 14.45 6.67
N ASP A 39 21.59 15.34 6.63
CA ASP A 39 22.08 16.02 5.43
C ASP A 39 22.83 15.02 4.54
N ALA A 40 22.23 13.85 4.33
CA ALA A 40 22.66 12.90 3.33
C ALA A 40 21.53 12.89 2.32
N GLY A 41 21.84 13.17 1.06
CA GLY A 41 20.91 12.92 -0.03
C GLY A 41 20.37 11.48 -0.01
N PRO A 42 19.40 11.16 -0.87
CA PRO A 42 18.78 9.84 -0.91
C PRO A 42 19.83 8.72 -0.84
N GLN A 43 19.74 7.88 0.19
CA GLN A 43 20.67 6.78 0.39
C GLN A 43 20.29 5.65 -0.56
N ILE A 44 21.24 5.22 -1.38
CA ILE A 44 21.02 4.17 -2.37
C ILE A 44 21.67 2.89 -1.90
N PHE A 45 20.93 1.78 -1.98
CA PHE A 45 21.38 0.46 -1.61
C PHE A 45 21.47 -0.42 -2.84
N SER A 46 22.60 -1.11 -3.01
CA SER A 46 22.63 -2.29 -3.86
C SER A 46 21.94 -3.47 -3.16
N ALA A 47 21.47 -4.45 -3.93
CA ALA A 47 20.87 -5.66 -3.36
C ALA A 47 21.81 -6.38 -2.37
N THR A 48 23.13 -6.34 -2.61
CA THR A 48 24.13 -6.90 -1.70
C THR A 48 24.29 -6.09 -0.43
N GLN A 49 24.26 -4.76 -0.51
CA GLN A 49 24.32 -3.88 0.66
C GLN A 49 23.08 -4.03 1.55
N LEU A 50 21.90 -4.19 0.93
CA LEU A 50 20.63 -4.33 1.65
C LEU A 50 20.62 -5.57 2.56
N ARG A 51 21.31 -6.65 2.18
CA ARG A 51 21.42 -7.90 2.95
C ARG A 51 21.97 -7.74 4.36
N ALA A 52 22.77 -6.70 4.61
CA ALA A 52 23.32 -6.45 5.92
C ALA A 52 22.27 -5.94 6.93
N TYR A 53 21.12 -5.44 6.45
CA TYR A 53 20.07 -4.79 7.24
C TYR A 53 18.91 -5.75 7.50
N ASP A 54 19.19 -6.86 8.18
CA ASP A 54 18.24 -7.94 8.44
C ASP A 54 17.76 -8.02 9.91
N GLY A 55 18.25 -7.14 10.79
CA GLY A 55 17.96 -7.19 12.22
C GLY A 55 18.80 -8.20 13.01
N VAL A 56 19.71 -8.94 12.36
CA VAL A 56 20.63 -9.91 12.97
C VAL A 56 22.06 -9.42 12.86
N HIS A 57 22.52 -9.10 11.65
CA HIS A 57 23.86 -8.55 11.39
C HIS A 57 23.92 -7.04 11.69
N ASN A 58 22.80 -6.35 11.49
CA ASN A 58 22.60 -4.94 11.83
C ASN A 58 21.28 -4.81 12.62
N PRO A 59 21.20 -4.00 13.69
CA PRO A 59 19.94 -3.76 14.40
C PRO A 59 18.84 -3.12 13.54
N GLN A 60 19.22 -2.44 12.46
CA GLN A 60 18.29 -1.88 11.49
C GLN A 60 17.79 -2.97 10.52
N ILE A 61 16.51 -2.93 10.20
CA ILE A 61 15.85 -3.88 9.32
C ILE A 61 15.30 -3.11 8.13
N TYR A 62 15.84 -3.39 6.96
CA TYR A 62 15.38 -2.80 5.71
C TYR A 62 14.77 -3.87 4.82
N LEU A 63 13.80 -3.50 4.00
CA LEU A 63 13.35 -4.30 2.86
C LEU A 63 13.10 -3.38 1.68
N ALA A 64 13.19 -3.90 0.47
CA ALA A 64 12.86 -3.15 -0.73
C ALA A 64 11.52 -3.61 -1.30
N ILE A 65 10.69 -2.66 -1.73
CA ILE A 65 9.48 -2.93 -2.51
C ILE A 65 9.51 -1.97 -3.68
N PHE A 66 9.39 -2.53 -4.88
CA PHE A 66 9.55 -1.91 -6.19
C PHE A 66 10.73 -0.94 -6.30
N GLY A 67 11.81 -1.22 -5.57
CA GLY A 67 13.06 -0.47 -5.56
C GLY A 67 13.12 0.74 -4.62
N GLU A 68 12.08 0.98 -3.83
CA GLU A 68 12.18 1.82 -2.63
C GLU A 68 12.57 0.97 -1.43
N VAL A 69 13.41 1.53 -0.55
CA VAL A 69 13.88 0.86 0.65
C VAL A 69 13.13 1.40 1.85
N PHE A 70 12.45 0.50 2.56
CA PHE A 70 11.66 0.79 3.74
C PHE A 70 12.39 0.37 5.01
N GLU A 71 12.46 1.29 5.98
CA GLU A 71 12.92 1.00 7.33
C GLU A 71 11.79 0.38 8.14
N VAL A 72 11.95 -0.90 8.49
CA VAL A 72 10.90 -1.70 9.14
C VAL A 72 11.32 -2.20 10.53
N SER A 73 12.34 -1.58 11.15
CA SER A 73 12.86 -1.97 12.47
C SER A 73 11.81 -1.92 13.57
N ALA A 74 10.85 -0.98 13.52
CA ALA A 74 9.73 -0.94 14.47
C ALA A 74 8.87 -2.23 14.46
N GLY A 75 8.89 -2.95 13.34
CA GLY A 75 8.21 -4.23 13.13
C GLY A 75 9.10 -5.45 13.36
N ALA A 76 10.19 -5.36 14.14
CA ALA A 76 11.16 -6.44 14.33
C ALA A 76 10.55 -7.81 14.70
N ARG A 77 9.41 -7.85 15.40
CA ARG A 77 8.69 -9.10 15.70
C ARG A 77 8.24 -9.88 14.45
N PHE A 78 8.11 -9.19 13.31
CA PHE A 78 7.70 -9.78 12.03
C PHE A 78 8.86 -9.84 11.04
N TYR A 79 9.67 -8.78 10.95
CA TYR A 79 10.65 -8.61 9.88
C TYR A 79 12.09 -8.94 10.26
N ARG A 80 12.40 -9.28 11.52
CA ARG A 80 13.77 -9.64 11.88
C ARG A 80 14.12 -11.00 11.27
N GLY A 81 15.33 -11.15 10.72
CA GLY A 81 15.71 -12.32 9.92
C GLY A 81 15.66 -13.66 10.65
N ASP A 82 15.80 -13.67 11.97
CA ASP A 82 15.66 -14.85 12.83
C ASP A 82 14.32 -14.89 13.60
N ALA A 83 13.36 -14.03 13.25
CA ALA A 83 12.03 -14.09 13.84
C ALA A 83 11.23 -15.29 13.31
N GLU A 84 10.46 -15.91 14.18
CA GLU A 84 9.45 -16.91 13.83
C GLU A 84 8.23 -16.23 13.22
N SER A 85 8.39 -15.67 12.02
CA SER A 85 7.34 -14.98 11.27
C SER A 85 7.51 -15.22 9.77
N ASP A 86 6.39 -15.36 9.06
CA ASP A 86 6.39 -15.50 7.59
C ASP A 86 7.00 -14.29 6.86
N TYR A 87 7.09 -13.15 7.54
CA TYR A 87 7.63 -11.90 6.99
C TYR A 87 9.14 -11.74 7.21
N SER A 88 9.79 -12.59 8.02
CA SER A 88 11.23 -12.51 8.30
C SER A 88 12.06 -12.73 7.04
N VAL A 89 11.49 -13.46 6.07
CA VAL A 89 12.09 -13.76 4.77
C VAL A 89 12.40 -12.51 3.95
N PHE A 90 11.75 -11.38 4.22
CA PHE A 90 11.94 -10.11 3.52
C PHE A 90 13.09 -9.26 4.08
N SER A 91 13.63 -9.63 5.24
CA SER A 91 14.70 -8.92 5.92
C SER A 91 15.94 -8.74 5.03
N GLY A 92 16.32 -7.50 4.76
CA GLY A 92 17.43 -7.15 3.88
C GLY A 92 17.25 -7.56 2.41
N ARG A 93 16.02 -7.76 1.93
CA ARG A 93 15.74 -8.23 0.56
C ARG A 93 14.75 -7.35 -0.18
N ASP A 94 14.77 -7.50 -1.51
CA ASP A 94 13.69 -7.05 -2.37
C ASP A 94 12.51 -8.03 -2.31
N ALA A 95 11.40 -7.53 -1.77
CA ALA A 95 10.12 -8.19 -1.55
C ALA A 95 9.10 -7.93 -2.68
N SER A 96 9.43 -7.09 -3.67
CA SER A 96 8.57 -6.79 -4.83
C SER A 96 7.94 -8.05 -5.43
N ALA A 97 8.75 -9.13 -5.45
CA ALA A 97 8.36 -10.47 -5.84
C ALA A 97 7.01 -10.88 -5.23
N SER A 98 7.02 -11.03 -3.93
CA SER A 98 5.91 -11.54 -3.13
C SER A 98 4.75 -10.56 -3.07
N PHE A 99 5.01 -9.25 -3.08
CA PHE A 99 3.93 -8.26 -3.06
C PHE A 99 3.12 -8.25 -4.38
N ALA A 100 3.75 -8.45 -5.54
CA ALA A 100 3.00 -8.47 -6.79
C ALA A 100 2.25 -9.78 -7.05
N THR A 101 2.76 -10.92 -6.58
CA THR A 101 2.17 -12.25 -6.87
C THR A 101 1.37 -12.83 -5.72
N GLY A 102 1.54 -12.35 -4.50
CA GLY A 102 1.03 -13.00 -3.29
C GLY A 102 1.76 -14.29 -2.91
N GLU A 103 2.89 -14.60 -3.56
CA GLU A 103 3.67 -15.81 -3.28
C GLU A 103 4.89 -15.51 -2.40
N PHE A 104 4.99 -16.21 -1.27
CA PHE A 104 6.06 -16.05 -0.28
C PHE A 104 7.13 -17.14 -0.47
N ASP A 105 7.85 -17.10 -1.59
CA ASP A 105 8.94 -18.04 -1.89
C ASP A 105 10.32 -17.41 -1.61
N PRO A 106 11.07 -17.89 -0.59
CA PRO A 106 12.41 -17.39 -0.28
C PRO A 106 13.41 -17.49 -1.44
N ALA A 107 13.23 -18.43 -2.35
CA ALA A 107 14.10 -18.62 -3.51
C ALA A 107 13.90 -17.52 -4.57
N LYS A 108 12.72 -16.90 -4.61
CA LYS A 108 12.35 -15.87 -5.61
C LYS A 108 12.64 -14.44 -5.14
N LEU A 109 13.20 -14.26 -3.94
CA LEU A 109 13.44 -12.94 -3.34
C LEU A 109 14.84 -12.38 -3.63
N GLY A 110 14.96 -11.07 -3.80
CA GLY A 110 16.25 -10.39 -3.99
C GLY A 110 16.90 -10.55 -5.37
N THR A 111 16.20 -11.12 -6.35
CA THR A 111 16.58 -11.06 -7.76
C THR A 111 15.85 -9.89 -8.43
N PRO A 112 16.55 -9.00 -9.16
CA PRO A 112 15.89 -7.98 -9.99
C PRO A 112 14.88 -8.68 -10.89
N ARG A 113 13.63 -8.24 -10.82
CA ARG A 113 12.55 -9.05 -11.36
C ARG A 113 12.55 -9.04 -12.88
N ASP A 114 12.36 -10.22 -13.46
CA ASP A 114 11.82 -10.38 -14.80
C ASP A 114 10.30 -10.18 -14.75
N VAL A 115 9.85 -8.97 -15.07
CA VAL A 115 8.41 -8.62 -15.10
C VAL A 115 7.67 -9.26 -16.26
N SER A 116 8.35 -9.90 -17.22
CA SER A 116 7.69 -10.59 -18.33
C SER A 116 6.75 -11.71 -17.86
N SER A 117 7.07 -12.32 -16.71
CA SER A 117 6.29 -13.40 -16.10
C SER A 117 4.99 -12.96 -15.40
N LEU A 118 4.80 -11.66 -15.16
CA LEU A 118 3.61 -11.14 -14.47
C LEU A 118 2.38 -11.11 -15.40
N THR A 119 1.18 -11.32 -14.86
CA THR A 119 -0.08 -11.08 -15.60
C THR A 119 -0.37 -9.58 -15.71
N LEU A 120 -1.28 -9.18 -16.61
CA LEU A 120 -1.67 -7.76 -16.74
C LEU A 120 -2.26 -7.20 -15.44
N GLN A 121 -3.03 -8.00 -14.71
CA GLN A 121 -3.58 -7.60 -13.41
C GLN A 121 -2.48 -7.37 -12.38
N GLN A 122 -1.48 -8.26 -12.30
CA GLN A 122 -0.34 -8.10 -11.41
C GLN A 122 0.52 -6.89 -11.77
N VAL A 123 0.73 -6.61 -13.06
CA VAL A 123 1.40 -5.38 -13.53
C VAL A 123 0.63 -4.13 -13.12
N GLY A 124 -0.70 -4.15 -13.17
CA GLY A 124 -1.55 -3.05 -12.71
C GLY A 124 -1.37 -2.75 -11.22
N LEU A 125 -1.38 -3.78 -10.36
CA LEU A 125 -1.18 -3.64 -8.91
C LEU A 125 0.19 -3.04 -8.55
N VAL A 126 1.23 -3.42 -9.30
CA VAL A 126 2.59 -2.90 -9.10
C VAL A 126 2.68 -1.40 -9.37
N TYR A 127 1.78 -0.83 -10.19
CA TYR A 127 1.89 0.54 -10.68
C TYR A 127 0.80 1.49 -10.16
N GLU A 128 -0.24 0.97 -9.50
CA GLU A 128 -1.25 1.80 -8.83
C GLU A 128 -0.70 2.47 -7.57
N GLU A 129 0.39 1.96 -6.99
CA GLU A 129 1.16 2.65 -5.95
C GLU A 129 2.26 3.50 -6.62
N GLU A 130 2.15 4.83 -6.49
CA GLU A 130 2.89 5.83 -7.28
C GLU A 130 4.43 5.68 -7.21
N GLU A 131 5.07 5.79 -8.38
CA GLU A 131 6.50 6.07 -8.61
C GLU A 131 7.54 5.26 -7.82
N ILE A 132 7.20 4.06 -7.36
CA ILE A 132 8.12 3.26 -6.56
C ILE A 132 9.32 2.80 -7.42
N GLY A 133 10.50 3.35 -7.12
CA GLY A 133 11.82 2.71 -7.10
C GLY A 133 12.45 2.08 -8.36
N PHE A 134 12.03 2.39 -9.58
CA PHE A 134 12.71 1.83 -10.77
C PHE A 134 13.75 2.76 -11.42
N TYR A 135 14.43 3.61 -10.66
CA TYR A 135 15.41 4.58 -11.18
C TYR A 135 16.85 4.28 -10.70
N THR A 136 17.83 4.56 -11.55
CA THR A 136 19.25 4.47 -11.20
C THR A 136 19.63 5.59 -10.22
N PRO A 137 20.82 5.53 -9.56
CA PRO A 137 21.37 6.66 -8.81
C PRO A 137 21.39 8.00 -9.55
N ALA A 138 21.46 7.96 -10.88
CA ALA A 138 21.44 9.13 -11.75
C ALA A 138 20.02 9.64 -12.06
N GLY A 139 18.98 8.98 -11.52
CA GLY A 139 17.57 9.28 -11.79
C GLY A 139 17.08 8.75 -13.14
N GLU A 140 17.83 7.85 -13.79
CA GLU A 140 17.43 7.31 -15.10
C GLU A 140 16.50 6.09 -14.95
N PRO A 141 15.48 5.96 -15.79
CA PRO A 141 14.58 4.81 -15.73
C PRO A 141 15.35 3.51 -16.01
N THR A 142 15.21 2.52 -15.14
CA THR A 142 15.77 1.19 -15.38
C THR A 142 15.06 0.52 -16.58
N PRO A 143 15.72 -0.44 -17.26
CA PRO A 143 15.08 -1.24 -18.30
C PRO A 143 13.77 -1.89 -17.84
N LEU A 144 13.73 -2.29 -16.57
CA LEU A 144 12.56 -2.84 -15.91
C LEU A 144 11.39 -1.85 -15.90
N LEU A 145 11.65 -0.57 -15.57
CA LEU A 145 10.63 0.48 -15.60
C LEU A 145 10.04 0.65 -17.00
N LEU A 146 10.90 0.61 -18.02
CA LEU A 146 10.47 0.80 -19.40
C LEU A 146 9.57 -0.35 -19.86
N GLU A 147 9.90 -1.58 -19.47
CA GLU A 147 9.07 -2.75 -19.75
C GLU A 147 7.71 -2.67 -19.04
N VAL A 148 7.70 -2.38 -17.73
CA VAL A 148 6.46 -2.21 -16.96
C VAL A 148 5.60 -1.11 -17.59
N ARG A 149 6.17 0.06 -17.91
CA ARG A 149 5.48 1.17 -18.58
C ARG A 149 4.87 0.78 -19.92
N ALA A 150 5.57 -0.03 -20.71
CA ALA A 150 5.04 -0.51 -21.97
C ALA A 150 3.80 -1.37 -21.75
N ARG A 151 3.85 -2.29 -20.77
CA ARG A 151 2.75 -3.22 -20.45
C ARG A 151 1.53 -2.54 -19.83
N LEU A 152 1.68 -1.43 -19.11
CA LEU A 152 0.55 -0.68 -18.56
C LEU A 152 -0.43 -0.18 -19.62
N LYS A 153 0.04 0.08 -20.84
CA LYS A 153 -0.84 0.42 -21.96
C LYS A 153 -1.78 -0.73 -22.28
N ASP A 154 -1.30 -1.96 -22.17
CA ASP A 154 -2.11 -3.16 -22.36
C ASP A 154 -3.05 -3.38 -21.17
N VAL A 155 -2.61 -3.09 -19.94
CA VAL A 155 -3.48 -3.10 -18.74
C VAL A 155 -4.64 -2.12 -18.90
N ALA A 156 -4.35 -0.89 -19.32
CA ALA A 156 -5.37 0.13 -19.56
C ALA A 156 -6.33 -0.26 -20.70
N ARG A 157 -5.81 -0.88 -21.78
CA ARG A 157 -6.64 -1.40 -22.86
C ARG A 157 -7.57 -2.52 -22.37
N ALA A 158 -7.04 -3.48 -21.63
CA ALA A 158 -7.81 -4.60 -21.09
C ALA A 158 -8.91 -4.11 -20.12
N LYS A 159 -8.59 -3.19 -19.21
CA LYS A 159 -9.57 -2.59 -18.28
C LYS A 159 -10.68 -1.86 -19.03
N LYS A 160 -10.34 -1.13 -20.10
CA LYS A 160 -11.31 -0.45 -20.95
C LYS A 160 -12.18 -1.45 -21.73
N GLU A 161 -11.59 -2.53 -22.23
CA GLU A 161 -12.33 -3.59 -22.93
C GLU A 161 -13.33 -4.28 -21.99
N GLU A 162 -12.91 -4.57 -20.75
CA GLU A 162 -13.79 -5.10 -19.70
C GLU A 162 -14.94 -4.13 -19.36
N GLU A 163 -14.66 -2.83 -19.25
CA GLU A 163 -15.69 -1.81 -19.02
C GLU A 163 -16.70 -1.71 -20.18
N LEU A 164 -16.20 -1.74 -21.42
CA LEU A 164 -17.05 -1.77 -22.61
C LEU A 164 -17.88 -3.07 -22.69
N GLU A 165 -17.30 -4.19 -22.28
CA GLU A 165 -18.00 -5.46 -22.19
C GLU A 165 -19.08 -5.42 -21.09
N ALA A 166 -18.78 -4.84 -19.93
CA ALA A 166 -19.74 -4.65 -18.84
C ALA A 166 -20.88 -3.69 -19.22
N GLU A 167 -20.60 -2.63 -19.98
CA GLU A 167 -21.63 -1.73 -20.53
C GLU A 167 -22.51 -2.46 -21.57
N ARG A 168 -21.87 -3.26 -22.42
CA ARG A 168 -22.55 -4.09 -23.41
C ARG A 168 -23.41 -5.18 -22.75
N TYR A 169 -22.94 -5.74 -21.64
CA TYR A 169 -23.54 -6.89 -20.95
C TYR A 169 -23.69 -6.62 -19.44
N PRO A 170 -24.64 -5.76 -19.04
CA PRO A 170 -24.87 -5.43 -17.63
C PRO A 170 -25.34 -6.67 -16.84
N GLN A 171 -24.94 -6.72 -15.57
CA GLN A 171 -25.31 -7.79 -14.65
C GLN A 171 -26.84 -7.79 -14.43
N CYS A 172 -27.46 -8.97 -14.53
CA CYS A 172 -28.85 -9.15 -14.12
C CYS A 172 -28.91 -9.58 -12.65
N ASN A 173 -29.95 -9.15 -11.95
CA ASN A 173 -30.18 -9.55 -10.57
C ASN A 173 -30.62 -11.01 -10.51
N SER A 174 -30.16 -11.74 -9.50
CA SER A 174 -30.62 -13.08 -9.19
C SER A 174 -31.02 -13.20 -7.72
N ARG A 175 -32.09 -13.95 -7.44
CA ARG A 175 -32.61 -14.19 -6.09
C ARG A 175 -32.98 -15.64 -5.93
N TRP A 176 -32.47 -16.28 -4.88
CA TRP A 176 -32.89 -17.62 -4.49
C TRP A 176 -33.95 -17.58 -3.38
N GLN A 177 -35.00 -18.39 -3.51
CA GLN A 177 -35.99 -18.58 -2.45
C GLN A 177 -36.23 -20.08 -2.21
N SER A 178 -36.00 -20.52 -0.97
CA SER A 178 -36.21 -21.92 -0.57
C SER A 178 -37.65 -22.37 -0.85
N GLY A 179 -37.80 -23.52 -1.52
CA GLY A 179 -39.09 -24.08 -1.94
C GLY A 179 -39.72 -23.43 -3.18
N LYS A 180 -39.20 -22.30 -3.68
CA LYS A 180 -39.69 -21.61 -4.89
C LYS A 180 -38.66 -21.52 -6.02
N GLY A 181 -37.39 -21.80 -5.75
CA GLY A 181 -36.31 -21.79 -6.74
C GLY A 181 -35.66 -20.43 -6.93
N GLY A 182 -34.94 -20.27 -8.04
CA GLY A 182 -34.21 -19.05 -8.41
C GLY A 182 -35.01 -18.14 -9.34
N PHE A 183 -34.94 -16.83 -9.09
CA PHE A 183 -35.53 -15.76 -9.89
C PHE A 183 -34.42 -14.90 -10.48
N PHE A 184 -34.52 -14.55 -11.77
CA PHE A 184 -33.59 -13.66 -12.45
C PHE A 184 -34.37 -12.50 -13.08
N TRP A 185 -33.91 -11.26 -12.90
CA TRP A 185 -34.53 -10.09 -13.53
C TRP A 185 -33.49 -9.03 -13.88
N CYS A 186 -33.76 -8.22 -14.89
CA CYS A 186 -32.88 -7.15 -15.35
C CYS A 186 -33.71 -5.86 -15.50
N ASP A 187 -33.17 -4.71 -15.12
CA ASP A 187 -33.97 -3.48 -14.92
C ASP A 187 -34.39 -2.76 -16.22
N VAL A 188 -33.85 -3.12 -17.40
CA VAL A 188 -34.23 -2.50 -18.69
C VAL A 188 -33.99 -3.39 -19.90
N THR A 189 -35.05 -3.67 -20.69
CA THR A 189 -35.10 -4.19 -22.09
C THR A 189 -34.24 -5.40 -22.48
N ARG A 190 -33.53 -6.03 -21.55
CA ARG A 190 -32.57 -7.11 -21.82
C ARG A 190 -32.95 -8.36 -21.04
N VAL A 191 -32.80 -9.52 -21.68
CA VAL A 191 -33.10 -10.83 -21.08
C VAL A 191 -31.83 -11.43 -20.46
N PRO A 192 -31.95 -12.23 -19.38
CA PRO A 192 -30.81 -12.96 -18.81
C PRO A 192 -30.16 -13.83 -19.88
N ARG A 193 -28.83 -13.76 -20.02
CA ARG A 193 -28.11 -14.71 -20.89
C ARG A 193 -28.32 -16.12 -20.33
N GLN A 194 -28.90 -17.01 -21.14
CA GLN A 194 -28.65 -18.43 -20.95
C GLN A 194 -27.16 -18.67 -21.28
N PRO A 195 -26.33 -19.11 -20.32
CA PRO A 195 -25.03 -19.62 -20.70
C PRO A 195 -25.26 -20.81 -21.65
N TYR A 196 -24.53 -20.86 -22.77
CA TYR A 196 -24.40 -22.09 -23.56
C TYR A 196 -23.66 -23.12 -22.70
N SER A 197 -24.34 -23.73 -21.73
CA SER A 197 -23.76 -24.78 -20.91
C SER A 197 -24.40 -26.14 -21.16
N THR A 198 -25.39 -26.26 -22.06
CA THR A 198 -26.02 -27.56 -22.37
C THR A 198 -26.54 -27.70 -23.81
N CYS A 199 -25.94 -27.06 -24.83
CA CYS A 199 -26.11 -27.60 -26.20
C CYS A 199 -25.06 -28.72 -26.33
N GLU A 200 -25.44 -29.94 -25.95
CA GLU A 200 -24.69 -31.13 -26.33
C GLU A 200 -24.63 -31.21 -27.86
N VAL A 201 -23.48 -31.66 -28.37
CA VAL A 201 -22.96 -31.43 -29.73
C VAL A 201 -23.84 -31.99 -30.87
N ASP A 202 -24.92 -32.72 -30.57
CA ASP A 202 -25.73 -33.43 -31.57
C ASP A 202 -27.21 -33.01 -31.63
N ASP A 203 -27.64 -31.92 -30.99
CA ASP A 203 -29.03 -31.47 -31.14
C ASP A 203 -29.17 -30.39 -32.23
N SER A 204 -29.68 -30.79 -33.40
CA SER A 204 -29.99 -29.95 -34.57
C SER A 204 -31.08 -28.88 -34.33
N THR A 205 -31.38 -28.59 -33.06
CA THR A 205 -32.53 -27.80 -32.62
C THR A 205 -32.14 -26.60 -31.76
N CYS A 206 -30.85 -26.24 -31.63
CA CYS A 206 -30.50 -25.00 -30.92
C CYS A 206 -30.97 -23.78 -31.76
N PRO A 207 -31.92 -22.96 -31.25
CA PRO A 207 -32.47 -21.85 -32.01
C PRO A 207 -31.40 -20.77 -32.19
N MET A 208 -31.18 -20.35 -33.44
CA MET A 208 -30.30 -19.23 -33.75
C MET A 208 -30.95 -17.92 -33.27
N PRO A 209 -30.16 -16.98 -32.71
CA PRO A 209 -30.68 -15.69 -32.29
C PRO A 209 -31.22 -14.91 -33.49
N SER A 210 -32.40 -14.30 -33.33
CA SER A 210 -33.04 -13.39 -34.29
C SER A 210 -32.39 -12.01 -34.26
#